data_AF-A0A447XVK7-F1
#
_entry.id   AF-A0A447XVK7-F1
#
_cell.length_a   1.000
_cell.length_b   1.000
_cell.length_c   1.000
_cell.angle_alpha   90.00
_cell.angle_beta   90.00
_cell.angle_gamma   90.00
#
_symmetry.space_group_name_H-M   'P 1'
#
loop_
_entity.id
_entity.type
_entity.pdbx_description
1 polymer ?
#
loop_
_entity_poly.entity_id
_entity_poly.type
_entity_poly.pdbx_seq_one_letter_code
_entity_poly.pdbx_strand_id
1 'polypeptide(L)' 'MGRRRKNPEHEKLPPNVYPNKYSYVWKPTSRESVTLTAIKDGLAALWKKYEETVNNRDRAMTFGRLWEKIPRQRLLQ' A
#
# COMPACT_ATOMS: atom_id res chain seq x y z
N MET A 1 -11.92 -14.44 0.64
CA MET A 1 -10.85 -14.65 1.65
C MET A 1 -9.50 -14.45 0.98
N GLY A 2 -8.62 -13.62 1.56
CA GLY A 2 -7.30 -13.32 0.99
C GLY A 2 -6.45 -14.58 0.82
N ARG A 3 -5.59 -14.60 -0.21
CA ARG A 3 -4.72 -15.75 -0.47
C ARG A 3 -3.76 -15.93 0.71
N ARG A 4 -3.77 -17.11 1.33
CA ARG A 4 -2.82 -17.45 2.40
C ARG A 4 -1.38 -17.37 1.88
N ARG A 5 -0.47 -16.92 2.73
CA ARG A 5 0.96 -16.87 2.40
C ARG A 5 1.50 -18.29 2.26
N LYS A 6 2.43 -18.49 1.33
CA LYS A 6 3.09 -19.79 1.11
C LYS A 6 4.11 -20.10 2.21
N ASN A 7 4.82 -19.08 2.70
CA ASN A 7 5.81 -19.22 3.77
C ASN A 7 5.21 -18.68 5.09
N PRO A 8 5.11 -19.50 6.16
CA PRO A 8 4.66 -19.07 7.48
C PRO A 8 5.49 -17.93 8.07
N GLU A 9 6.81 -17.88 7.81
CA GLU A 9 7.67 -16.81 8.32
C GLU A 9 7.29 -15.41 7.80
N HIS A 10 6.54 -15.36 6.70
CA HIS A 10 6.09 -14.11 6.10
C HIS A 10 4.80 -13.58 6.75
N GLU A 11 4.20 -14.30 7.71
CA GLU A 11 2.99 -13.84 8.42
C GLU A 11 3.22 -12.54 9.20
N LYS A 12 4.46 -12.33 9.69
CA LYS A 12 4.88 -11.09 10.37
C LYS A 12 5.04 -9.88 9.44
N LEU A 13 4.95 -10.07 8.13
CA LEU A 13 5.14 -9.00 7.15
C LEU A 13 3.83 -8.26 6.90
N PRO A 14 3.89 -6.97 6.53
CA PRO A 14 2.70 -6.22 6.16
C PRO A 14 1.97 -6.83 4.94
N PRO A 15 0.66 -6.58 4.79
CA PRO A 15 -0.13 -7.10 3.68
C PRO A 15 0.49 -6.82 2.30
N ASN A 16 0.47 -7.82 1.43
CA ASN A 16 1.06 -7.75 0.08
C ASN A 16 2.55 -7.36 0.03
N VAL A 17 3.27 -7.46 1.14
CA VAL A 17 4.73 -7.30 1.19
C VAL A 17 5.40 -8.66 1.13
N TYR A 18 6.42 -8.75 0.29
CA TYR A 18 7.23 -9.94 0.06
C TYR A 18 8.71 -9.57 0.17
N PRO A 19 9.54 -10.39 0.85
CA PRO A 19 10.97 -10.22 0.83
C PRO A 19 11.53 -10.72 -0.51
N ASN A 20 12.51 -10.00 -1.03
CA ASN A 20 13.40 -10.45 -2.09
C ASN A 20 14.78 -10.79 -1.50
N LYS A 21 15.82 -10.99 -2.30
CA LYS A 21 17.18 -11.24 -1.79
C LYS A 21 17.77 -10.06 -1.01
N TYR A 22 17.36 -8.83 -1.31
CA TYR A 22 17.99 -7.61 -0.79
C TYR A 22 17.02 -6.63 -0.11
N SER A 23 15.72 -6.73 -0.40
CA SER A 23 14.75 -5.71 -0.02
C SER A 23 13.36 -6.30 0.22
N TYR A 24 12.52 -5.52 0.90
CA TYR A 24 11.09 -5.78 1.01
C TYR A 24 10.34 -5.03 -0.08
N VAL A 25 9.50 -5.75 -0.81
CA VAL A 25 8.73 -5.24 -1.95
C VAL A 25 7.25 -5.35 -1.64
N TRP A 26 6.54 -4.22 -1.73
CA TRP A 26 5.09 -4.14 -1.62
C TRP A 26 4.44 -4.21 -2.99
N LYS A 27 3.40 -5.03 -3.13
CA LYS A 27 2.63 -5.19 -4.36
C LYS A 27 1.17 -4.78 -4.14
N PRO A 28 0.84 -3.47 -4.21
CA PRO A 28 -0.52 -2.99 -3.95
C PRO A 28 -1.53 -3.54 -4.96
N THR A 29 -1.12 -3.71 -6.21
CA THR A 29 -1.90 -4.31 -7.29
C THR A 29 -1.07 -5.39 -7.99
N SER A 30 -1.68 -6.17 -8.89
CA SER A 30 -0.95 -7.22 -9.62
C SER A 30 0.12 -6.68 -10.58
N ARG A 31 0.02 -5.40 -10.98
CA ARG A 31 0.89 -4.75 -11.97
C ARG A 31 1.93 -3.83 -11.37
N GLU A 32 1.78 -3.46 -10.10
CA GLU A 32 2.64 -2.49 -9.44
C GLU A 32 3.47 -3.14 -8.36
N SER A 33 4.71 -2.68 -8.24
CA SER A 33 5.62 -3.06 -7.17
C SER A 33 6.37 -1.84 -6.68
N VAL A 34 6.39 -1.65 -5.37
CA VAL A 34 7.11 -0.57 -4.70
C VAL A 34 8.12 -1.17 -3.74
N THR A 35 9.39 -0.82 -3.90
CA THR A 35 10.44 -1.22 -2.97
C THR A 35 10.36 -0.34 -1.72
N LEU A 36 10.17 -0.95 -0.55
CA LEU A 36 10.01 -0.23 0.72
C LEU A 36 11.36 0.06 1.38
N THR A 37 12.06 -1.00 1.79
CA THR A 37 13.33 -0.91 2.55
C THR A 37 14.27 -2.06 2.19
N ALA A 38 15.55 -1.94 2.53
CA ALA A 38 16.46 -3.07 2.46
C ALA A 38 16.15 -4.06 3.60
N ILE A 39 16.49 -5.34 3.41
CA ILE A 39 16.30 -6.37 4.45
C ILE A 39 17.16 -6.09 5.69
N LYS A 40 18.34 -5.49 5.47
CA LYS A 40 19.28 -5.11 6.53
C LYS A 40 18.69 -4.10 7.53
N ASP A 41 17.72 -3.30 7.10
CA ASP A 41 17.08 -2.26 7.93
C ASP A 41 16.09 -2.86 8.94
N GLY A 42 15.72 -4.14 8.77
CA GLY A 42 14.85 -4.88 9.68
C GLY A 42 13.35 -4.57 9.54
N LEU A 43 12.56 -5.27 10.37
CA LEU A 43 11.09 -5.22 10.33
C LEU A 43 10.51 -3.88 10.81
N ALA A 44 11.14 -3.23 11.79
CA ALA A 44 10.63 -1.95 12.31
C ALA A 44 10.66 -0.85 11.23
N ALA A 45 11.78 -0.74 10.50
CA ALA A 45 11.90 0.19 9.39
C ALA A 45 10.91 -0.15 8.26
N LEU A 46 10.69 -1.45 8.00
CA LEU A 46 9.71 -1.92 7.02
C LEU A 46 8.29 -1.44 7.34
N TRP A 47 7.83 -1.66 8.57
CA TRP A 47 6.48 -1.27 8.99
C TRP A 47 6.26 0.24 8.87
N LYS A 48 7.22 1.04 9.37
CA LYS A 48 7.17 2.49 9.26
C LYS A 48 7.03 2.96 7.80
N LYS A 49 7.87 2.43 6.90
CA LYS A 49 7.85 2.83 5.49
C LYS A 49 6.61 2.32 4.76
N TYR A 50 6.11 1.14 5.12
CA TYR A 50 4.85 0.61 4.60
C TYR A 50 3.68 1.55 4.93
N GLU A 51 3.52 1.92 6.20
CA GLU A 51 2.44 2.81 6.65
C GLU A 51 2.48 4.17 5.95
N GLU A 52 3.67 4.78 5.87
CA GLU A 52 3.88 6.04 5.15
C GLU A 52 3.48 5.94 3.68
N THR A 53 3.89 4.86 3.00
CA THR A 53 3.59 4.63 1.57
C THR A 53 2.10 4.41 1.35
N VAL A 54 1.45 3.61 2.20
CA VAL A 54 0.01 3.35 2.13
C VAL A 54 -0.78 4.62 2.39
N ASN A 55 -0.42 5.40 3.41
CA ASN A 55 -1.10 6.65 3.74
C ASN A 55 -0.94 7.69 2.61
N ASN A 56 0.26 7.84 2.05
CA ASN A 56 0.48 8.72 0.91
C ASN A 56 -0.35 8.30 -0.32
N ARG A 57 -0.48 6.99 -0.56
CA ARG A 57 -1.31 6.48 -1.65
C ARG A 57 -2.81 6.68 -1.40
N ASP A 58 -3.30 6.49 -0.19
CA ASP A 58 -4.69 6.77 0.16
C ASP A 58 -5.00 8.27 0.04
N ARG A 59 -4.07 9.12 0.51
CA ARG A 59 -4.22 10.57 0.46
C ARG A 59 -4.17 11.16 -0.96
N ALA A 60 -3.71 10.39 -1.95
CA ALA A 60 -3.82 10.79 -3.35
C ALA A 60 -5.31 11.00 -3.71
N MET A 61 -5.67 12.23 -4.10
CA MET A 61 -7.04 12.59 -4.49
C MET A 61 -7.43 11.80 -5.75
N THR A 62 -8.16 10.71 -5.57
CA THR A 62 -8.76 9.98 -6.69
C THR A 62 -9.91 10.78 -7.28
N PHE A 63 -10.14 10.65 -8.59
CA PHE A 63 -11.21 11.38 -9.27
C PHE A 63 -12.60 11.14 -8.64
N GLY A 64 -12.83 9.95 -8.06
CA GLY A 64 -14.03 9.64 -7.28
C GLY A 64 -14.14 10.47 -5.99
N ARG A 65 -13.07 10.57 -5.19
CA ARG A 65 -13.04 11.43 -3.99
C ARG A 65 -13.16 12.93 -4.36
N LEU A 66 -12.64 13.33 -5.52
CA LEU A 66 -12.83 14.68 -6.06
C LEU A 66 -14.31 14.92 -6.37
N TRP A 67 -14.98 13.96 -7.00
CA TRP A 67 -16.38 14.07 -7.40
C TRP A 67 -17.34 14.15 -6.21
N GLU A 68 -17.05 13.43 -5.12
CA GLU A 68 -17.79 13.53 -3.85
C GLU A 68 -17.66 14.90 -3.17
N LYS A 69 -16.56 15.62 -3.45
CA LYS A 69 -16.31 16.96 -2.93
C LYS A 69 -16.92 18.07 -3.79
N ILE A 70 -17.39 17.78 -5.01
CA ILE A 70 -18.07 18.77 -5.86
C ILE A 70 -19.56 18.79 -5.43
N PRO A 71 -20.06 19.88 -4.83
CA PRO A 71 -21.46 19.97 -4.44
C PRO A 71 -22.38 19.92 -5.68
N ARG A 72 -23.31 18.96 -5.72
CA ARG A 72 -24.36 18.85 -6.75
C ARG A 72 -25.47 19.90 -6.54
N GLN A 73 -25.12 21.17 -6.42
CA GLN A 73 -26.11 22.24 -6.37
C GLN A 73 -25.79 23.30 -7.41
N ARG A 74 -26.52 23.21 -8.53
CA ARG A 74 -27.10 24.31 -9.34
C ARG A 74 -27.27 23.87 -10.80
N LEU A 75 -28.18 22.92 -11.04
CA LEU A 75 -28.72 22.68 -12.39
C LEU A 75 -30.25 22.51 -12.39
N LEU A 76 -30.91 23.20 -11.47
CA LEU A 76 -32.35 23.46 -11.52
C LEU A 76 -32.58 24.86 -10.97
N GLN A 77 -32.32 25.88 -11.79
CA GLN A 77 -33.02 27.17 -11.83
C GLN A 77 -32.82 27.77 -13.22
#